data_AF-A0A0L7L6K4-F1
#
_entry.id   AF-A0A0L7L6K4-F1
#
_cell.length_a   1.000
_cell.length_b   1.000
_cell.length_c   1.000
_cell.angle_alpha   90.00
_cell.angle_beta   90.00
_cell.angle_gamma   90.00
#
_symmetry.space_group_name_H-M   'P 1'
#
loop_
_entity.id
_entity.type
_entity.pdbx_description
1 polymer ?
#
loop_
_entity_poly.entity_id
_entity_poly.type
_entity_poly.pdbx_seq_one_letter_code
_entity_poly.pdbx_strand_id
1 'polypeptide(L)'
;MKEKGKEDADRKRHATESTIGVGEEVYSKKLDKVNKLSSPFYDVRASTFVNKNENDVEIENDDSGQRLRRNIFHLKLVERQWMVRVDIDDYVRTDEDVVSQ
;
A
#
# COMPACT_ATOMS: atom_id res chain seq x y z
N MET A 1 2.99 22.59 23.34
CA MET A 1 4.42 22.26 23.59
C MET A 1 4.82 20.82 23.21
N LYS A 2 3.88 19.87 23.02
CA LYS A 2 4.20 18.48 22.63
C LYS A 2 4.25 18.21 21.11
N GLU A 3 3.78 19.13 20.26
CA GLU A 3 3.72 18.92 18.80
C GLU A 3 5.09 18.89 18.13
N LYS A 4 6.04 19.76 18.50
CA LYS A 4 7.40 19.74 17.93
C LYS A 4 8.12 18.41 18.13
N GLY A 5 7.93 17.77 19.29
CA GLY A 5 8.53 16.47 19.57
C GLY A 5 7.89 15.33 18.75
N LYS A 6 6.59 15.45 18.44
CA LYS A 6 5.89 14.53 17.54
C LYS A 6 6.40 14.69 16.10
N GLU A 7 6.44 15.93 15.61
CA GLU A 7 6.90 16.24 14.25
C GLU A 7 8.34 15.79 14.00
N ASP A 8 9.25 16.02 14.94
CA ASP A 8 10.65 15.57 14.82
C ASP A 8 10.77 14.04 14.79
N ALA A 9 9.96 13.34 15.61
CA ALA A 9 9.94 11.89 15.65
C ALA A 9 9.36 11.30 14.35
N ASP A 10 8.26 11.88 13.85
CA ASP A 10 7.61 11.47 12.61
C ASP A 10 8.54 11.70 11.42
N ARG A 11 9.21 12.86 11.36
CA ARG A 11 10.24 13.18 10.37
C ARG A 11 11.41 12.20 10.41
N LYS A 12 11.96 11.90 11.59
CA LYS A 12 13.06 10.94 11.75
C LYS A 12 12.67 9.52 11.32
N ARG A 13 11.39 9.16 11.47
CA ARG A 13 10.85 7.85 11.12
C ARG A 13 10.32 7.77 9.69
N HIS A 14 10.32 8.88 8.95
CA HIS A 14 9.63 9.01 7.66
C HIS A 14 8.16 8.54 7.75
N ALA A 15 7.51 8.81 8.88
CA ALA A 15 6.12 8.43 9.09
C ALA A 15 5.24 9.19 8.10
N THR A 16 4.39 8.46 7.40
CA THR A 16 3.41 9.02 6.45
C THR A 16 2.02 8.63 6.93
N GLU A 17 1.05 9.52 6.73
CA GLU A 17 -0.34 9.22 7.06
C GLU A 17 -0.85 8.06 6.19
N SER A 18 -1.62 7.16 6.80
CA SER A 18 -2.19 6.05 6.06
C SER A 18 -3.38 6.54 5.23
N THR A 19 -3.36 6.23 3.94
CA THR A 19 -4.48 6.49 3.02
C THR A 19 -5.53 5.38 3.02
N ILE A 20 -5.37 4.33 3.84
CA ILE A 20 -6.27 3.18 3.84
C ILE A 20 -7.64 3.60 4.41
N GLY A 21 -8.67 3.49 3.57
CA GLY A 21 -10.06 3.81 3.86
C GLY A 21 -10.91 2.60 4.27
N VAL A 22 -12.19 2.85 4.58
CA VAL A 22 -13.21 1.82 4.80
C VAL A 22 -13.70 1.30 3.44
N GLY A 23 -13.88 -0.01 3.32
CA GLY A 23 -14.30 -0.69 2.09
C GLY A 23 -13.17 -0.96 1.10
N GLU A 24 -11.92 -0.72 1.48
CA GLU A 24 -10.76 -1.00 0.64
C GLU A 24 -10.28 -2.45 0.82
N GLU A 25 -9.84 -3.05 -0.29
CA GLU A 25 -9.21 -4.37 -0.27
C GLU A 25 -7.76 -4.25 0.21
N VAL A 26 -7.42 -5.03 1.22
CA VAL A 26 -6.09 -5.07 1.83
C VAL A 26 -5.60 -6.51 2.00
N TYR A 27 -4.28 -6.67 1.99
CA TYR A 27 -3.59 -7.85 2.50
C TYR A 27 -3.22 -7.64 3.97
N SER A 28 -3.42 -8.66 4.81
CA SER A 28 -2.96 -8.65 6.20
C SER A 28 -1.58 -9.28 6.33
N LYS A 29 -0.69 -8.65 7.11
CA LYS A 29 0.62 -9.19 7.46
C LYS A 29 0.49 -10.44 8.35
N LYS A 30 1.33 -11.43 8.10
CA LYS A 30 1.55 -12.59 8.98
C LYS A 30 2.39 -12.16 10.17
N LEU A 31 1.90 -12.41 11.38
CA LEU A 31 2.65 -12.14 12.61
C LEU A 31 3.69 -13.23 12.85
N ASP A 32 3.33 -14.48 12.56
CA ASP A 32 4.20 -15.63 12.70
C ASP A 32 4.94 -15.91 11.39
N LYS A 33 6.26 -15.68 11.40
CA LYS A 33 7.12 -16.00 10.26
C LYS A 33 7.61 -17.43 10.38
N VAL A 34 7.02 -18.32 9.59
CA VAL A 34 7.41 -19.74 9.59
C VAL A 34 8.79 -19.95 8.95
N ASN A 35 9.13 -19.22 7.89
CA ASN A 35 10.45 -19.29 7.25
C ASN A 35 10.88 -17.95 6.61
N LYS A 36 12.18 -17.83 6.26
CA LYS A 36 12.76 -16.60 5.70
C LYS A 36 12.31 -16.28 4.26
N LEU A 37 11.83 -17.27 3.52
CA LEU A 37 11.43 -17.14 2.11
C LEU A 37 9.91 -16.95 1.93
N SER A 38 9.14 -16.98 3.01
CA SER A 38 7.68 -16.82 2.96
C SER A 38 7.28 -15.38 2.72
N SER A 39 6.20 -15.20 1.96
CA SER A 39 5.53 -13.90 1.85
C SER A 39 5.14 -13.42 3.27
N PRO A 40 5.49 -12.17 3.63
CA PRO A 40 5.12 -11.61 4.92
C PRO A 40 3.63 -11.31 5.04
N PHE A 41 2.84 -11.47 3.97
CA PHE A 41 1.40 -11.24 3.95
C PHE A 41 0.63 -12.54 3.67
N TYR A 42 -0.62 -12.60 4.11
CA TYR A 42 -1.57 -13.62 3.66
C TYR A 42 -1.98 -13.31 2.21
N ASP A 43 -2.11 -14.35 1.39
CA ASP A 43 -2.53 -14.21 -0.01
C ASP A 43 -4.04 -13.95 -0.13
N VAL A 44 -4.78 -14.18 0.96
CA VAL A 44 -6.20 -13.90 1.07
C VAL A 44 -6.44 -12.42 1.25
N ARG A 45 -7.38 -11.89 0.46
CA ARG A 45 -7.81 -10.50 0.55
C ARG A 45 -8.80 -10.32 1.68
N ALA A 46 -8.76 -9.13 2.26
CA ALA A 46 -9.68 -8.74 3.29
C ALA A 46 -10.22 -7.34 2.98
N SER A 47 -11.50 -7.15 3.20
CA SER A 47 -12.14 -5.86 3.09
C SER A 47 -12.13 -5.15 4.45
N THR A 48 -11.88 -3.84 4.46
CA THR A 48 -11.92 -3.02 5.69
C THR A 48 -13.36 -2.62 6.03
N PHE A 49 -13.83 -2.85 7.26
CA PHE A 49 -15.25 -2.63 7.63
C PHE A 49 -15.49 -1.48 8.61
N VAL A 50 -14.59 -1.23 9.56
CA VAL A 50 -14.84 -0.28 10.66
C VAL A 50 -13.77 0.81 10.72
N ASN A 51 -14.24 2.06 10.81
CA ASN A 51 -13.46 3.27 10.81
C ASN A 51 -12.75 3.52 12.16
N LYS A 52 -11.41 3.61 12.07
CA LYS A 52 -10.41 4.30 12.91
C LYS A 52 -10.77 4.57 14.37
N ASN A 53 -10.36 3.65 15.24
CA ASN A 53 -9.71 4.08 16.47
C ASN A 53 -8.22 4.32 16.15
N GLU A 54 -7.94 5.52 15.59
CA GLU A 54 -6.63 6.05 15.15
C GLU A 54 -5.80 5.11 14.25
N ASN A 55 -5.32 3.98 14.77
CA ASN A 55 -4.49 2.99 14.06
C ASN A 55 -5.05 1.57 14.08
N ASP A 56 -6.14 1.28 14.79
CA ASP A 56 -6.79 -0.03 14.78
C ASP A 56 -7.94 -0.08 13.79
N VAL A 57 -7.97 -1.15 12.99
CA VAL A 57 -8.94 -1.40 11.92
C VAL A 57 -9.50 -2.81 12.05
N GLU A 58 -10.79 -2.97 11.79
CA GLU A 58 -11.43 -4.27 11.65
C GLU A 58 -11.47 -4.66 10.17
N ILE A 59 -10.93 -5.84 9.87
CA ILE A 59 -10.91 -6.43 8.53
C ILE A 59 -11.74 -7.70 8.52
N GLU A 60 -12.44 -7.96 7.44
CA GLU A 60 -13.13 -9.23 7.20
C GLU A 60 -12.43 -9.93 6.05
N ASN A 61 -12.07 -11.19 6.25
CA ASN A 61 -11.46 -12.01 5.23
C ASN A 61 -12.53 -12.46 4.22
N ASP A 62 -12.32 -12.17 2.94
CA ASP A 62 -13.34 -12.39 1.91
C ASP A 62 -13.63 -13.88 1.65
N ASP A 63 -12.65 -14.76 1.89
CA ASP A 63 -12.79 -16.22 1.66
C ASP A 63 -13.47 -16.94 2.83
N SER A 64 -13.15 -16.52 4.06
CA SER A 64 -13.57 -17.23 5.28
C SER A 64 -14.67 -16.51 6.08
N GLY A 65 -14.97 -15.26 5.73
CA GLY A 65 -15.86 -14.39 6.50
C GLY A 65 -15.36 -14.06 7.91
N GLN A 66 -14.11 -14.42 8.24
CA GLN A 66 -13.56 -14.19 9.57
C GLN A 66 -13.21 -12.72 9.76
N ARG A 67 -13.69 -12.15 10.87
CA ARG A 67 -13.36 -10.79 11.28
C ARG A 67 -12.16 -10.77 12.19
N LEU A 68 -11.18 -9.94 11.85
CA LEU A 68 -9.97 -9.73 12.63
C LEU A 68 -9.77 -8.26 12.91
N ARG A 69 -9.29 -7.97 14.13
CA ARG A 69 -8.78 -6.64 14.49
C ARG A 69 -7.28 -6.58 14.21
N ARG A 70 -6.87 -5.60 13.42
CA ARG A 70 -5.46 -5.40 13.02
C ARG A 70 -5.08 -3.92 13.09
N ASN A 71 -3.81 -3.70 13.37
CA ASN A 71 -3.25 -2.37 13.25
C ASN A 71 -3.04 -2.04 11.76
N ILE A 72 -3.29 -0.78 11.38
CA ILE A 72 -3.17 -0.26 10.02
C ILE A 72 -1.76 -0.45 9.44
N PHE A 73 -0.71 -0.43 10.28
CA PHE A 73 0.67 -0.70 9.87
C PHE A 73 0.92 -2.16 9.44
N HIS A 74 0.00 -3.07 9.74
CA HIS A 74 0.04 -4.46 9.31
C HIS A 74 -0.84 -4.74 8.09
N LEU A 75 -1.43 -3.71 7.50
CA LEU A 75 -2.23 -3.81 6.29
C LEU A 75 -1.43 -3.28 5.10
N LYS A 76 -1.62 -3.90 3.95
CA LYS A 76 -1.10 -3.43 2.67
C LYS A 76 -2.25 -3.35 1.68
N LEU A 77 -2.45 -2.19 1.06
CA LEU A 77 -3.51 -2.00 0.07
C LEU A 77 -3.28 -2.91 -1.15
N VAL A 78 -4.35 -3.52 -1.67
CA VAL A 78 -4.28 -4.34 -2.88
C VAL A 78 -4.15 -3.42 -4.09
N GLU A 79 -2.98 -3.40 -4.72
CA GLU A 79 -2.77 -2.62 -5.95
C GLU A 79 -3.61 -3.24 -7.09
N ARG A 80 -4.52 -2.44 -7.64
CA ARG A 80 -5.50 -2.92 -8.63
C ARG A 80 -4.96 -3.01 -10.06
N GLN A 81 -3.80 -2.42 -10.37
CA GLN A 81 -3.18 -2.50 -11.70
C GLN A 81 -1.67 -2.24 -11.66
N TRP A 82 -0.91 -3.10 -12.33
CA TRP A 82 0.48 -2.83 -12.68
C TRP A 82 0.52 -1.81 -13.81
N MET A 83 1.02 -0.59 -13.54
CA MET A 83 1.29 0.39 -14.59
C MET A 83 2.72 0.24 -15.08
N VAL A 84 2.90 0.09 -16.40
CA VAL A 84 4.21 0.17 -17.03
C VAL A 84 4.64 1.63 -16.98
N ARG A 85 5.77 1.93 -16.32
CA ARG A 85 6.42 3.23 -16.48
C ARG A 85 7.01 3.29 -17.88
N VAL A 86 6.54 4.23 -18.68
CA VAL A 86 7.16 4.60 -19.93
C VAL A 86 7.96 5.87 -19.63
N ASP A 87 9.29 5.79 -19.68
CA ASP A 87 10.13 6.97 -19.61
C ASP A 87 10.02 7.70 -20.95
N ILE A 88 9.56 8.97 -20.92
CA ILE A 88 9.19 9.76 -22.12
C ILE A 88 10.42 10.36 -22.82
N ASP A 89 11.64 10.02 -22.39
CA ASP A 89 12.87 10.64 -22.93
C ASP A 89 13.39 10.00 -24.24
N ASP A 90 12.78 8.91 -24.73
CA ASP A 90 13.27 8.17 -25.92
C ASP A 90 12.60 8.55 -27.26
N TYR A 91 11.83 9.65 -27.34
CA TYR A 91 11.21 10.11 -28.59
C TYR A 91 11.76 11.46 -29.09
N VAL A 92 13.03 11.46 -29.52
CA VAL A 92 13.49 12.43 -30.53
C VAL A 92 13.67 11.67 -31.84
N ARG A 93 12.58 11.58 -32.60
CA ARG A 93 12.64 11.29 -34.04
C ARG A 93 12.54 12.64 -34.74
N THR A 94 13.67 13.21 -35.15
CA THR A 94 13.67 14.31 -36.11
C THR A 94 13.29 13.73 -37.47
N ASP A 95 12.06 13.99 -37.88
CA ASP A 95 11.58 13.78 -39.25
C ASP A 95 12.24 14.83 -40.18
N GLU A 96 13.50 14.59 -40.59
CA GLU A 96 14.17 15.41 -41.62
C GLU A 96 14.92 14.60 -42.70
N ASP A 97 14.57 13.34 -42.96
CA ASP A 97 15.18 12.56 -44.06
C ASP A 97 14.17 11.90 -45.01
N VAL A 98 13.03 12.56 -45.27
CA VAL A 98 12.19 12.23 -46.44
C VAL A 98 11.62 13.50 -47.07
N VAL A 99 12.44 14.26 -47.79
CA VAL A 99 11.96 15.13 -48.88
C VAL A 99 12.75 14.83 -50.16
N SER A 100 12.03 14.11 -51.04
CA SER A 100 12.12 14.01 -52.50
C SER A 100 13.06 14.98 -53.25
N GLN A 101 14.00 14.43 -54.02
CA GLN A 101 14.02 14.42 -55.50
C GLN A 101 15.10 13.49 -56.04
#